data_AF-A0A4C2E8X2-F1
#
_entry.id   AF-A0A4C2E8X2-F1
#
_cell.length_a   1.000
_cell.length_b   1.000
_cell.length_c   1.000
_cell.angle_alpha   90.00
_cell.angle_beta   90.00
_cell.angle_gamma   90.00
#
_symmetry.space_group_name_H-M   'P 1'
#
loop_
_entity.id
_entity.type
_entity.pdbx_description
1 polymer ?
#
loop_
_entity_poly.entity_id
_entity_poly.type
_entity_poly.pdbx_seq_one_letter_code
_entity_poly.pdbx_strand_id
1 'polypeptide(L)'
;MEVTRSGQVDLEKSMGNVMSASFAPECTELKKKYDDCFNEWYSEKFLKGKSIENECSEQWYSYTACVDAHLVKQGIKPALDEARKEAPFEEGGAVKEKD
;
A
#
# COMPACT_ATOMS: atom_id res chain seq x y z
N MET A 1 -39.01 27.01 -11.05
CA MET A 1 -37.60 27.11 -10.60
C MET A 1 -37.36 25.94 -9.68
N GLU A 2 -36.77 24.88 -10.24
CA GLU A 2 -36.36 23.69 -9.51
C GLU A 2 -35.00 23.97 -8.87
N VAL A 3 -34.84 23.60 -7.60
CA VAL A 3 -33.52 23.31 -7.03
C VAL A 3 -33.67 21.99 -6.30
N THR A 4 -33.26 20.91 -6.97
CA THR A 4 -33.12 19.58 -6.40
C THR A 4 -32.00 19.61 -5.35
N ARG A 5 -32.33 19.17 -4.13
CA ARG A 5 -31.41 19.06 -2.99
C ARG A 5 -30.52 17.83 -3.19
N SER A 6 -29.53 17.93 -4.06
CA SER A 6 -28.57 16.86 -4.40
C SER A 6 -27.38 16.77 -3.43
N GLY A 7 -27.60 16.90 -2.11
CA GLY A 7 -26.50 17.07 -1.15
C GLY A 7 -26.55 16.19 0.11
N GLN A 8 -27.33 15.12 0.11
CA GLN A 8 -27.54 14.27 1.30
C GLN A 8 -27.05 12.83 1.10
N VAL A 9 -26.10 12.57 0.18
CA VAL A 9 -25.60 11.19 -0.10
C VAL A 9 -24.11 11.00 0.26
N ASP A 10 -23.38 12.03 0.66
CA ASP A 10 -21.92 11.93 0.89
C ASP A 10 -21.48 11.86 2.36
N LEU A 11 -22.42 11.80 3.33
CA LEU A 11 -22.07 11.74 4.77
C LEU A 11 -22.36 10.38 5.44
N GLU A 12 -23.11 9.48 4.79
CA GLU A 12 -23.39 8.14 5.34
C GLU A 12 -22.25 7.14 5.12
N LYS A 13 -21.18 7.53 4.40
CA LYS A 13 -20.00 6.67 4.15
C LYS A 13 -18.91 6.76 5.25
N SER A 14 -19.26 7.30 6.42
CA SER A 14 -18.31 7.75 7.46
C SER A 14 -18.01 6.72 8.57
N MET A 15 -18.71 5.59 8.68
CA MET A 15 -18.55 4.71 9.87
C MET A 15 -18.48 3.21 9.57
N GLY A 16 -17.54 2.80 8.70
CA GLY A 16 -17.16 1.38 8.56
C GLY A 16 -15.81 1.22 7.88
N ASN A 17 -14.76 0.93 8.67
CA ASN A 17 -13.35 0.73 8.28
C ASN A 17 -12.78 1.76 7.28
N VAL A 18 -12.23 2.86 7.81
CA VAL A 18 -11.48 3.84 7.01
C VAL A 18 -10.12 3.25 6.62
N MET A 19 -10.05 2.59 5.46
CA MET A 19 -8.78 2.14 4.89
C MET A 19 -8.04 3.32 4.24
N SER A 20 -6.71 3.32 4.33
CA SER A 20 -5.87 4.39 3.79
C SER A 20 -5.97 4.48 2.26
N ALA A 21 -6.14 5.70 1.74
CA ALA A 21 -6.17 5.94 0.30
C ALA A 21 -4.75 5.89 -0.30
N SER A 22 -4.67 5.50 -1.58
CA SER A 22 -3.45 5.68 -2.36
C SER A 22 -3.32 7.13 -2.82
N PHE A 23 -2.09 7.63 -3.05
CA PHE A 23 -1.89 8.96 -3.64
C PHE A 23 -2.48 9.07 -5.06
N ALA A 24 -2.56 7.92 -5.74
CA ALA A 24 -3.27 7.71 -7.00
C ALA A 24 -4.63 7.05 -6.69
N PRO A 25 -5.76 7.77 -6.76
CA PRO A 25 -7.08 7.27 -6.37
C PRO A 25 -7.46 5.95 -7.04
N GLU A 26 -7.12 5.78 -8.32
CA GLU A 26 -7.32 4.58 -9.13
C GLU A 26 -6.59 3.34 -8.60
N CYS A 27 -5.52 3.52 -7.82
CA CYS A 27 -4.81 2.41 -7.19
C CYS A 27 -5.37 2.04 -5.81
N THR A 28 -6.37 2.77 -5.29
CA THR A 28 -6.86 2.58 -3.90
C THR A 28 -7.51 1.23 -3.67
N GLU A 29 -8.32 0.74 -4.61
CA GLU A 29 -8.94 -0.59 -4.47
C GLU A 29 -7.90 -1.72 -4.58
N LEU A 30 -6.86 -1.54 -5.41
CA LEU A 30 -5.75 -2.49 -5.50
C LEU A 30 -4.93 -2.50 -4.20
N LYS A 31 -4.66 -1.31 -3.64
CA LYS A 31 -4.00 -1.15 -2.34
C LYS A 31 -4.78 -1.89 -1.25
N LYS A 32 -6.09 -1.67 -1.17
CA LYS A 32 -6.94 -2.31 -0.16
C LYS A 32 -6.85 -3.84 -0.22
N LYS A 33 -6.97 -4.43 -1.42
CA LYS A 33 -6.84 -5.89 -1.62
C LYS A 33 -5.47 -6.42 -1.18
N TYR A 34 -4.41 -5.69 -1.50
CA TYR A 34 -3.06 -6.05 -1.08
C TYR A 34 -2.88 -5.92 0.43
N ASP A 35 -3.28 -4.80 1.03
CA ASP A 35 -3.18 -4.53 2.47
C ASP A 35 -3.98 -5.57 3.28
N ASP A 36 -5.19 -5.93 2.84
CA ASP A 36 -6.00 -6.96 3.49
C ASP A 36 -5.28 -8.32 3.51
N CYS A 37 -4.71 -8.73 2.36
CA CYS A 37 -3.90 -9.96 2.27
C CYS A 37 -2.64 -9.89 3.16
N PHE A 38 -1.91 -8.77 3.07
CA PHE A 38 -0.68 -8.57 3.82
C PHE A 38 -0.93 -8.59 5.33
N ASN A 39 -1.99 -7.94 5.81
CA ASN A 39 -2.30 -7.87 7.24
C ASN A 39 -2.61 -9.26 7.83
N GLU A 40 -3.32 -10.10 7.09
CA GLU A 40 -3.57 -11.49 7.47
C GLU A 40 -2.27 -12.30 7.49
N TRP A 41 -1.51 -12.27 6.38
CA TRP A 41 -0.23 -12.97 6.29
C TRP A 41 0.76 -12.52 7.39
N TYR A 42 0.87 -11.22 7.62
CA TYR A 42 1.78 -10.64 8.59
C TYR A 42 1.46 -11.12 10.01
N SER A 43 0.18 -11.07 10.39
CA SER A 43 -0.28 -11.46 11.74
C SER A 43 -0.27 -12.97 11.96
N GLU A 44 -0.72 -13.75 10.97
CA GLU A 44 -0.97 -15.19 11.13
C GLU A 44 0.21 -16.07 10.73
N LYS A 45 1.13 -15.54 9.91
CA LYS A 45 2.27 -16.30 9.37
C LYS A 45 3.60 -15.70 9.76
N PHE A 46 3.88 -14.47 9.34
CA PHE A 46 5.20 -13.85 9.52
C PHE A 46 5.57 -13.69 11.00
N LEU A 47 4.73 -12.99 11.77
CA LEU A 47 4.99 -12.77 13.21
C LEU A 47 5.00 -14.07 14.04
N LYS A 48 4.37 -15.14 13.53
CA LYS A 48 4.35 -16.46 14.16
C LYS A 48 5.48 -17.38 13.67
N GLY A 49 6.39 -16.88 12.82
CA GLY A 49 7.53 -17.63 12.28
C GLY A 49 7.13 -18.78 11.35
N LYS A 50 5.94 -18.75 10.74
CA LYS A 50 5.41 -19.84 9.90
C LYS A 50 5.72 -19.69 8.42
N SER A 51 5.98 -18.47 7.95
CA SER A 51 6.25 -18.17 6.54
C SER A 51 7.08 -16.91 6.43
N ILE A 52 8.02 -16.90 5.48
CA ILE A 52 8.76 -15.72 5.01
C ILE A 52 8.51 -15.45 3.53
N GLU A 53 7.62 -16.23 2.90
CA GLU A 53 7.32 -16.12 1.48
C GLU A 53 6.22 -15.10 1.22
N ASN A 54 6.24 -14.48 0.04
CA ASN A 54 5.20 -13.55 -0.36
C ASN A 54 3.97 -14.30 -0.88
N GLU A 55 3.04 -14.61 0.01
CA GLU A 55 1.75 -15.26 -0.29
C GLU A 55 0.75 -14.30 -0.97
N CYS A 56 1.06 -13.00 -1.05
CA CYS A 56 0.20 -11.93 -1.60
C CYS A 56 0.69 -11.41 -2.95
N SER A 57 1.46 -12.23 -3.69
CA SER A 57 2.16 -11.79 -4.90
C SER A 57 1.24 -11.24 -5.99
N GLU A 58 0.07 -11.85 -6.22
CA GLU A 58 -0.87 -11.41 -7.25
C GLU A 58 -1.44 -10.01 -6.96
N GLN A 59 -1.89 -9.80 -5.72
CA GLN A 59 -2.38 -8.51 -5.24
C GLN A 59 -1.27 -7.47 -5.27
N TRP A 60 -0.06 -7.85 -4.84
CA TRP A 60 1.12 -6.98 -4.84
C TRP A 60 1.47 -6.50 -6.25
N TYR A 61 1.60 -7.41 -7.22
CA TYR A 61 1.99 -7.06 -8.58
C TYR A 61 0.96 -6.13 -9.24
N SER A 62 -0.32 -6.37 -9.01
CA SER A 62 -1.40 -5.51 -9.50
C SER A 62 -1.32 -4.10 -8.89
N TYR A 63 -1.12 -4.02 -7.57
CA TYR A 63 -1.00 -2.75 -6.86
C TYR A 63 0.27 -1.97 -7.22
N THR A 64 1.46 -2.59 -7.16
CA THR A 64 2.73 -1.93 -7.43
C THR A 64 2.80 -1.41 -8.86
N ALA A 65 2.30 -2.17 -9.85
CA ALA A 65 2.28 -1.72 -11.25
C ALA A 65 1.44 -0.44 -11.43
N CYS A 66 0.31 -0.33 -10.73
CA CYS A 66 -0.51 0.89 -10.73
C CYS A 66 0.23 2.07 -10.09
N VAL A 67 0.86 1.85 -8.92
CA VAL A 67 1.60 2.88 -8.20
C VAL A 67 2.82 3.37 -8.99
N ASP A 68 3.63 2.47 -9.53
CA ASP A 68 4.84 2.79 -10.28
C ASP A 68 4.53 3.64 -11.52
N ALA A 69 3.43 3.32 -12.22
CA ALA A 69 2.96 4.11 -13.36
C ALA A 69 2.60 5.56 -12.97
N HIS A 70 2.13 5.79 -11.74
CA HIS A 70 1.74 7.12 -11.26
C HIS A 70 2.87 7.87 -10.54
N LEU A 71 3.84 7.17 -9.96
CA LEU A 71 5.06 7.77 -9.43
C LEU A 71 5.87 8.48 -10.52
N VAL A 72 5.95 7.87 -11.71
CA VAL A 72 6.59 8.49 -12.88
C VAL A 72 5.90 9.79 -13.26
N LYS A 73 4.55 9.80 -13.31
CA LYS A 73 3.75 10.98 -13.70
C LYS A 73 3.87 12.14 -12.72
N GLN A 74 3.99 11.85 -11.43
CA GLN A 74 4.11 12.85 -10.37
C GLN A 74 5.50 13.53 -10.31
N GLY A 75 6.50 13.00 -11.03
CA GLY A 75 7.85 13.58 -11.07
C GLY A 75 8.67 13.42 -9.77
N ILE A 76 8.09 12.85 -8.70
CA ILE A 76 8.78 12.56 -7.43
C ILE A 76 9.68 11.32 -7.52
N LYS A 77 9.48 10.48 -8.54
CA LYS A 77 10.20 9.22 -8.70
C LYS A 77 11.73 9.33 -8.55
N PRO A 78 12.44 10.32 -9.14
CA PRO A 78 13.89 10.42 -8.97
C PRO A 78 14.33 10.64 -7.51
N ALA A 79 13.61 11.47 -6.76
CA ALA A 79 13.91 11.72 -5.36
C ALA A 79 13.61 10.48 -4.50
N LEU A 80 12.51 9.78 -4.79
CA LEU A 80 12.18 8.52 -4.13
C LEU A 80 13.22 7.43 -4.43
N ASP A 81 13.67 7.32 -5.69
CA ASP A 81 14.69 6.34 -6.09
C ASP A 81 16.03 6.61 -5.40
N GLU A 82 16.39 7.88 -5.19
CA GLU A 82 17.61 8.25 -4.45
C GLU A 82 17.48 7.88 -2.98
N ALA A 83 16.38 8.27 -2.32
CA ALA A 83 16.12 7.93 -0.92
C ALA A 83 16.11 6.41 -0.68
N ARG A 84 15.65 5.60 -1.65
CA ARG A 84 15.66 4.13 -1.55
C ARG A 84 17.04 3.49 -1.59
N LYS A 85 18.08 4.20 -2.05
CA LYS A 85 19.47 3.73 -2.00
C LYS A 85 20.14 4.02 -0.67
N GLU A 86 19.58 4.95 0.10
CA GLU A 86 20.08 5.25 1.44
C GLU A 86 19.85 4.03 2.34
N ALA A 87 20.86 3.68 3.13
CA ALA A 87 20.79 2.62 4.14
C ALA A 87 20.70 3.31 5.52
N PRO A 88 19.52 3.77 5.96
CA PRO A 88 19.38 4.55 7.20
C PRO A 88 19.68 3.73 8.47
N PHE A 89 19.77 2.41 8.35
CA PHE A 89 20.22 1.50 9.41
C PHE A 89 21.52 0.82 8.98
N GLU A 90 22.35 0.45 9.96
CA GLU A 90 23.63 -0.24 9.74
C GLU A 90 23.47 -1.43 8.77
N GLU A 91 24.34 -1.51 7.77
CA GLU A 91 24.40 -2.59 6.76
C GLU A 91 23.17 -2.77 5.86
N GLY A 92 22.29 -1.77 5.75
CA GLY A 92 21.18 -1.81 4.79
C GLY A 92 20.12 -2.87 5.11
N GLY A 93 20.02 -3.27 6.39
CA GLY A 93 19.05 -4.28 6.83
C GLY A 93 19.45 -5.72 6.54
N ALA A 94 20.72 -5.99 6.21
CA ALA A 94 21.23 -7.36 6.12
C ALA A 94 21.16 -8.05 7.50
N VAL A 95 20.57 -9.25 7.54
CA VAL A 95 20.60 -10.10 8.73
C VAL A 95 22.01 -10.66 8.86
N LYS A 96 22.76 -10.28 9.90
CA LYS A 96 24.00 -10.98 10.24
C LYS A 96 23.67 -12.42 10.61
N GLU A 97 24.13 -13.37 9.81
CA GLU A 97 24.25 -14.75 10.26
C GLU A 97 25.14 -14.74 11.50
N LYS A 98 24.59 -15.19 12.64
CA LYS A 98 25.39 -15.44 13.85
C LYS A 98 26.05 -16.80 13.67
N ASP A 99 27.38 -16.81 13.56
CA ASP A 99 28.21 -17.99 13.83
C ASP A 99 27.99 -18.53 15.25
#